data_AF-A0A7X1JCT4-F1
#
_entry.id   AF-A0A7X1JCT4-F1
#
_cell.length_a   1.000
_cell.length_b   1.000
_cell.length_c   1.000
_cell.angle_alpha   90.00
_cell.angle_beta   90.00
_cell.angle_gamma   90.00
#
_symmetry.space_group_name_H-M   'P 1'
#
loop_
_entity.id
_entity.type
_entity.pdbx_description
1 polymer ?
#
loop_
_entity_poly.entity_id
_entity_poly.type
_entity_poly.pdbx_seq_one_letter_code
_entity_poly.pdbx_strand_id
1 'polypeptide(L)' 'ARSRSLLPAWFVTVLRAAPPANGTEQWLETATGVLLYRLTYDVTDQVVALGPQPPESDRYRRSWYDQLRKDLRRW' A
#
# COMPACT_ATOMS: atom_id res chain seq x y z
N ALA A 1 13.50 22.89 -13.41
CA ALA A 1 12.39 22.88 -12.45
C ALA A 1 12.62 21.73 -11.47
N ARG A 2 12.78 22.02 -10.18
CA ARG A 2 13.00 20.99 -9.15
C ARG A 2 11.64 20.37 -8.86
N SER A 3 11.31 19.27 -9.52
CA SER A 3 10.11 18.49 -9.21
C SER A 3 10.23 18.07 -7.74
N ARG A 4 9.53 18.75 -6.83
CA ARG A 4 9.24 18.17 -5.52
C ARG A 4 8.45 16.92 -5.85
N SER A 5 9.11 15.77 -5.83
CA SER A 5 8.46 14.49 -6.04
C SER A 5 7.45 14.32 -4.91
N LEU A 6 6.22 14.77 -5.16
CA LEU A 6 5.10 14.58 -4.26
C LEU A 6 4.87 13.07 -4.26
N LEU A 7 4.99 12.46 -3.08
CA LEU A 7 4.62 11.07 -2.91
C LEU A 7 3.19 10.89 -3.41
N PRO A 8 2.85 9.75 -4.03
CA PRO A 8 1.49 9.46 -4.45
C PRO A 8 0.50 9.67 -3.30
N ALA A 9 -0.71 10.14 -3.61
CA ALA A 9 -1.70 10.47 -2.59
C ALA A 9 -2.00 9.27 -1.68
N TRP A 10 -2.09 8.05 -2.25
CA TRP A 10 -2.30 6.82 -1.48
C TRP A 10 -1.23 6.59 -0.40
N PHE A 11 0.03 6.97 -0.65
CA PHE A 11 1.11 6.74 0.29
C PHE A 11 0.96 7.64 1.50
N VAL A 12 0.66 8.92 1.26
CA VAL A 12 0.48 9.91 2.32
C VAL A 12 -0.81 9.66 3.11
N THR A 13 -1.91 9.26 2.45
CA THR A 13 -3.19 9.05 3.12
C THR A 13 -3.27 7.73 3.88
N VAL A 14 -2.65 6.67 3.36
CA VAL A 14 -2.81 5.32 3.94
C VAL A 14 -1.70 4.98 4.92
N LEU A 15 -0.44 5.34 4.65
CA LEU A 15 0.68 5.01 5.55
C LEU A 15 1.06 6.17 6.48
N ARG A 16 0.52 7.38 6.25
CA ARG A 16 1.02 8.65 6.78
C ARG A 16 2.49 8.86 6.34
N ALA A 17 2.86 10.08 5.99
CA ALA A 17 4.14 10.33 5.30
C ALA A 17 5.41 9.88 6.04
N ALA A 18 5.32 9.49 7.32
CA ALA A 18 6.42 8.98 8.13
C ALA A 18 5.94 7.88 9.10
N PRO A 19 6.82 6.93 9.47
CA PRO A 19 6.52 5.90 10.45
C PRO A 19 6.24 6.49 11.86
N PRO A 20 5.40 5.84 12.68
CA PRO A 20 5.23 6.21 14.07
C PRO A 20 6.49 5.87 14.90
N ALA A 21 6.70 6.60 16.00
CA ALA A 21 7.89 6.45 16.86
C ALA A 21 8.04 5.03 17.43
N ASN A 22 6.93 4.35 17.68
CA ASN A 22 6.88 2.94 18.05
C ASN A 22 6.20 2.19 16.89
N GLY A 23 6.89 1.24 16.25
CA GLY A 23 6.33 0.44 15.16
C GLY A 23 6.94 0.68 13.77
N THR A 24 8.09 1.34 13.67
CA THR A 24 8.80 1.60 12.39
C THR A 24 9.01 0.36 11.53
N GLU A 25 9.38 -0.77 12.14
CA GLU A 25 9.63 -2.01 11.39
C GLU A 25 8.35 -2.57 10.77
N GLN A 26 7.27 -2.66 11.53
CA GLN A 26 5.95 -3.10 11.03
C GLN A 26 5.40 -2.13 9.97
N TRP A 27 5.67 -0.84 10.13
CA TRP A 27 5.31 0.17 9.13
C TRP A 27 6.09 -0.07 7.83
N LEU A 28 7.39 -0.34 7.92
CA LEU A 28 8.25 -0.61 6.77
C LEU A 28 7.85 -1.91 6.06
N GLU A 29 7.54 -2.96 6.81
CA GLU A 29 7.01 -4.22 6.27
C GLU A 29 5.69 -4.00 5.54
N THR A 30 4.77 -3.23 6.14
CA THR A 30 3.48 -2.90 5.50
C THR A 30 3.70 -2.10 4.22
N ALA A 31 4.54 -1.06 4.25
CA ALA A 31 4.85 -0.23 3.10
C ALA A 31 5.48 -1.04 1.97
N THR A 32 6.44 -1.90 2.30
CA THR A 32 7.10 -2.80 1.34
C THR A 32 6.12 -3.79 0.74
N GLY A 33 5.24 -4.37 1.56
CA GLY A 33 4.19 -5.28 1.11
C GLY A 33 3.23 -4.63 0.11
N VAL A 34 2.83 -3.38 0.36
CA VAL A 34 2.01 -2.61 -0.60
C VAL A 34 2.76 -2.34 -1.90
N LEU A 35 4.03 -1.92 -1.83
CA LEU A 35 4.83 -1.67 -3.04
C LEU A 35 5.01 -2.94 -3.89
N LEU A 36 5.30 -4.08 -3.25
CA LEU A 36 5.42 -5.37 -3.93
C LEU A 36 4.10 -5.81 -4.56
N TYR A 37 2.98 -5.64 -3.85
CA TYR A 37 1.66 -5.93 -4.41
C TYR A 37 1.37 -5.09 -5.64
N ARG A 38 1.63 -3.78 -5.57
CA ARG A 38 1.43 -2.86 -6.69
C ARG A 38 2.30 -3.21 -7.89
N LEU A 39 3.56 -3.60 -7.66
CA LEU A 39 4.47 -4.06 -8.72
C LEU A 39 3.97 -5.37 -9.35
N THR A 40 3.53 -6.32 -8.53
CA THR A 40 3.11 -7.67 -8.97
C THR A 40 1.85 -7.61 -9.84
N TYR A 41 0.93 -6.70 -9.52
CA TYR A 41 -0.38 -6.60 -10.18
C TYR A 41 -0.56 -5.31 -10.98
N ASP A 42 0.53 -4.62 -11.31
CA ASP A 42 0.58 -3.39 -12.10
C ASP A 42 -0.44 -2.33 -11.64
N VAL A 43 -0.51 -2.10 -10.32
CA VAL A 43 -1.42 -1.11 -9.75
C VAL A 43 -0.81 0.28 -9.89
N THR A 44 -1.34 1.05 -10.84
CA THR A 44 -0.90 2.41 -11.17
C THR A 44 -1.74 3.51 -10.51
N ASP A 45 -2.84 3.14 -9.85
CA ASP A 45 -3.77 4.06 -9.18
C ASP A 45 -3.05 4.94 -8.14
N GLN A 46 -3.19 6.26 -8.28
CA GLN A 46 -2.50 7.24 -7.44
C GLN A 46 -3.22 7.52 -6.11
N VAL A 47 -4.49 7.12 -5.99
CA VAL A 47 -5.37 7.42 -4.85
C VAL A 47 -5.61 6.17 -4.00
N VAL A 48 -5.80 5.00 -4.64
CA VAL A 48 -6.09 3.73 -3.96
C VAL A 48 -4.82 2.89 -3.85
N ALA A 49 -4.35 2.63 -2.62
CA ALA A 49 -3.08 1.94 -2.37
C ALA A 49 -3.00 0.55 -3.02
N LEU A 50 -4.05 -0.26 -2.88
CA LEU A 50 -4.12 -1.63 -3.41
C LEU A 50 -4.89 -1.74 -4.73
N GLY A 51 -5.35 -0.62 -5.30
CA GLY A 51 -6.21 -0.62 -6.47
C GLY A 51 -7.58 -1.29 -6.23
N PRO A 52 -8.29 -1.68 -7.31
CA PRO A 52 -9.60 -2.31 -7.19
C PRO A 52 -9.52 -3.69 -6.52
N GLN A 53 -10.62 -4.07 -5.87
CA GLN A 53 -10.73 -5.37 -5.23
C GLN A 53 -10.60 -6.50 -6.28
N PRO A 54 -9.75 -7.51 -6.03
CA PRO A 54 -9.57 -8.63 -6.96
C PRO A 54 -10.85 -9.46 -7.17
N PRO A 55 -11.06 -10.04 -8.37
CA PRO A 55 -12.18 -10.94 -8.64
C PRO A 55 -12.08 -12.21 -7.79
N GLU A 56 -13.22 -12.85 -7.52
CA GLU A 56 -13.27 -14.06 -6.69
C GLU A 56 -12.51 -15.26 -7.28
N SER A 57 -12.35 -15.28 -8.60
CA SER A 57 -11.57 -16.30 -9.30
C SER A 57 -10.08 -16.25 -8.96
N ASP A 58 -9.54 -15.09 -8.57
CA ASP A 58 -8.13 -14.91 -8.21
C ASP A 58 -7.95 -14.97 -6.68
N ARG A 59 -8.08 -16.20 -6.15
CA ARG A 59 -8.03 -16.46 -4.71
C ARG A 59 -6.70 -16.01 -4.07
N TYR A 60 -5.58 -16.16 -4.78
CA TYR A 60 -4.27 -15.80 -4.25
C TYR A 60 -4.13 -14.28 -4.10
N ARG A 61 -4.41 -13.52 -5.18
CA ARG A 61 -4.38 -12.06 -5.13
C ARG A 61 -5.36 -11.51 -4.10
N ARG A 62 -6.54 -12.12 -3.96
CA ARG A 62 -7.54 -11.72 -2.98
C ARG A 62 -7.08 -11.93 -1.55
N SER A 63 -6.51 -13.09 -1.24
CA SER A 63 -5.94 -13.38 0.09
C SER A 63 -4.87 -12.34 0.48
N TRP A 64 -3.96 -12.04 -0.46
CA TRP A 64 -2.92 -11.03 -0.22
C TRP A 64 -3.49 -9.61 -0.08
N TYR A 65 -4.46 -9.24 -0.93
CA TYR A 65 -5.19 -7.98 -0.83
C TYR A 65 -5.84 -7.81 0.55
N ASP A 66 -6.53 -8.84 1.04
CA ASP A 66 -7.23 -8.80 2.34
C ASP A 66 -6.24 -8.72 3.51
N GLN A 67 -5.09 -9.39 3.41
CA GLN A 67 -4.02 -9.29 4.42
C GLN A 67 -3.46 -7.86 4.48
N LEU A 68 -3.03 -7.30 3.35
CA LEU A 68 -2.51 -5.92 3.30
C LEU A 68 -3.56 -4.91 3.75
N ARG A 69 -4.84 -5.11 3.38
CA ARG A 69 -5.93 -4.25 3.82
C ARG A 69 -6.10 -4.26 5.34
N LYS A 70 -5.88 -5.39 6.01
CA LYS A 70 -5.90 -5.47 7.48
C LYS A 70 -4.70 -4.75 8.10
N ASP A 71 -3.52 -4.94 7.53
CA ASP A 71 -2.29 -4.32 8.03
C ASP A 71 -2.33 -2.79 7.88
N LEU A 72 -2.87 -2.28 6.77
CA LEU A 72 -3.04 -0.85 6.53
C LEU A 72 -4.03 -0.18 7.49
N ARG A 73 -5.00 -0.91 8.06
CA ARG A 73 -5.93 -0.35 9.07
C ARG A 73 -5.25 -0.05 10.41
N ARG A 74 -4.01 -0.48 10.61
CA ARG A 74 -3.25 -0.25 11.84
C ARG A 74 -2.60 1.15 11.90
N TRP A 75 -2.56 1.86 10.77
CA TRP A 75 -1.95 3.18 10.61
C TRP A 75 -3.03 4.25 10.40
#